data_AF-A0A838HXC5-F1
#
_entry.id   AF-A0A838HXC5-F1
#
_cell.length_a   1.000
_cell.length_b   1.000
_cell.length_c   1.000
_cell.angle_alpha   90.00
_cell.angle_beta   90.00
_cell.angle_gamma   90.00
#
_symmetry.space_group_name_H-M   'P 1'
#
loop_
_entity.id
_entity.type
_entity.pdbx_description
1 polymer ?
#
loop_
_entity_poly.entity_id
_entity_poly.type
_entity_poly.pdbx_seq_one_letter_code
_entity_poly.pdbx_strand_id
1 'polypeptide(L)' 'MDRRRVYELVLREGTAADVRAHVTRDGLRDCLDDLVLPAHLRRLWPEVLGAG' A
#
# COMPACT_ATOMS: atom_id res chain seq x y z
N MET A 1 9.30 -14.15 -2.84
CA MET A 1 8.26 -13.51 -2.01
C MET A 1 7.50 -12.54 -2.89
N ASP A 2 6.17 -12.61 -2.91
CA ASP A 2 5.33 -11.74 -3.73
C ASP A 2 5.29 -10.33 -3.10
N ARG A 3 5.68 -9.31 -3.86
CA ARG A 3 5.75 -7.91 -3.41
C ARG A 3 4.37 -7.38 -3.00
N ARG A 4 3.28 -7.88 -3.60
CA ARG A 4 1.91 -7.55 -3.18
C ARG A 4 1.64 -7.99 -1.75
N ARG A 5 2.04 -9.22 -1.41
CA ARG A 5 1.82 -9.77 -0.07
C ARG A 5 2.63 -9.05 1.00
N VAL A 6 3.82 -8.57 0.67
CA VAL A 6 4.60 -7.68 1.54
C VAL A 6 3.86 -6.36 1.76
N TYR A 7 3.30 -5.78 0.69
CA TYR A 7 2.57 -4.51 0.78
C TYR A 7 1.32 -4.66 1.63
N GLU A 8 0.53 -5.73 1.44
CA GLU A 8 -0.65 -6.01 2.27
C GLU A 8 -0.29 -6.12 3.75
N LEU A 9 0.77 -6.87 4.08
CA LEU A 9 1.20 -7.06 5.46
C LEU A 9 1.65 -5.72 6.08
N VAL A 10 2.54 -5.01 5.39
CA VAL A 10 3.11 -3.75 5.90
C VAL A 10 2.05 -2.66 6.02
N LEU A 11 1.10 -2.58 5.09
CA LEU A 11 0.03 -1.57 5.14
C LEU A 11 -1.02 -1.86 6.22
N ARG A 12 -1.20 -3.14 6.60
CA ARG A 12 -2.20 -3.54 7.60
C ARG A 12 -1.65 -3.60 9.02
N GLU A 13 -0.42 -4.08 9.17
CA GLU A 13 0.16 -4.46 10.46
C GLU A 13 1.51 -3.79 10.72
N GLY A 14 2.12 -3.19 9.69
CA GLY A 14 3.42 -2.55 9.78
C GLY A 14 3.37 -1.17 10.44
N THR A 15 4.54 -0.72 10.88
CA THR A 15 4.74 0.64 11.38
C THR A 15 4.98 1.62 10.24
N ALA A 16 4.95 2.92 10.54
CA ALA A 16 5.34 3.94 9.57
C ALA A 16 6.78 3.77 9.05
N ALA A 17 7.68 3.15 9.83
CA ALA A 17 9.03 2.85 9.36
C ALA A 17 9.04 1.72 8.33
N ASP A 18 8.25 0.67 8.55
CA ASP A 18 8.12 -0.46 7.62
C ASP A 18 7.50 0.00 6.30
N VAL A 19 6.49 0.86 6.36
CA VAL A 19 5.88 1.46 5.17
C VAL A 19 6.92 2.21 4.36
N ARG A 20 7.76 3.05 4.99
CA ARG A 20 8.83 3.79 4.30
C ARG A 20 9.93 2.88 3.73
N ALA A 21 10.20 1.76 4.38
CA ALA A 21 11.26 0.83 3.96
C ALA A 21 10.82 -0.07 2.79
N HIS A 22 9.54 -0.44 2.73
CA HIS A 22 9.06 -1.48 1.82
C HIS A 22 8.09 -0.98 0.75
N VAL A 23 7.30 0.05 1.04
CA VAL A 23 6.25 0.54 0.14
C VAL A 23 6.77 1.74 -0.65
N THR A 24 6.81 1.59 -1.97
CA THR A 24 7.18 2.68 -2.89
C THR A 24 5.93 3.24 -3.55
N ARG A 25 5.93 4.54 -3.88
CA ARG A 25 4.78 5.19 -4.52
C ARG A 25 4.38 4.52 -5.83
N ASP A 26 5.36 4.28 -6.71
CA ASP A 26 5.10 3.68 -8.03
C ASP A 26 4.70 2.21 -7.88
N GLY A 27 5.38 1.47 -7.02
CA GLY A 27 4.99 0.10 -6.71
C GLY A 27 3.58 -0.03 -6.16
N LEU A 28 3.19 0.90 -5.30
CA LEU A 28 1.86 0.90 -4.72
C LEU A 28 0.83 1.27 -5.79
N ARG A 29 1.10 2.25 -6.65
CA ARG A 29 0.23 2.59 -7.78
C ARG A 29 0.01 1.40 -8.72
N ASP A 30 1.07 0.66 -9.04
CA ASP A 30 1.01 -0.45 -9.99
C ASP A 30 0.18 -1.64 -9.51
N CYS A 31 0.04 -1.82 -8.20
CA CYS A 31 -0.67 -2.97 -7.63
C CYS A 31 -1.81 -2.61 -6.67
N LEU A 32 -2.11 -1.32 -6.45
CA LEU A 32 -3.11 -0.87 -5.49
C LEU A 32 -4.44 -1.60 -5.68
N ASP A 33 -4.83 -1.78 -6.94
CA ASP A 33 -6.10 -2.41 -7.25
C ASP A 33 -6.17 -3.89 -6.90
N ASP A 34 -5.02 -4.55 -6.92
CA ASP A 34 -4.86 -5.97 -6.62
C ASP A 34 -4.60 -6.25 -5.13
N LEU A 35 -4.34 -5.21 -4.31
CA LEU A 35 -4.10 -5.40 -2.87
C LEU A 35 -5.40 -5.62 -2.08
N VAL A 36 -5.40 -6.64 -1.22
CA VAL A 36 -6.47 -6.90 -0.27
C VAL A 36 -6.29 -6.04 0.98
N LEU A 37 -6.78 -4.80 0.91
CA LEU A 37 -6.73 -3.82 1.99
C LEU A 37 -8.10 -3.60 2.65
N PRO A 38 -8.13 -3.31 3.97
CA PRO A 38 -9.31 -2.78 4.63
C PRO A 38 -9.87 -1.54 3.94
N ALA A 39 -11.21 -1.42 3.89
CA ALA A 39 -11.90 -0.35 3.16
C ALA A 39 -11.53 1.08 3.61
N HIS A 40 -11.11 1.27 4.85
CA HIS A 40 -10.64 2.59 5.32
C HIS A 40 -9.26 2.94 4.73
N LEU A 41 -8.34 2.00 4.64
CA LEU A 41 -7.02 2.22 4.03
C LEU A 41 -7.15 2.42 2.52
N ARG A 42 -7.98 1.60 1.85
CA ARG A 42 -8.14 1.68 0.39
C ARG A 42 -8.70 3.03 -0.08
N ARG A 43 -9.46 3.74 0.76
CA ARG A 43 -9.98 5.08 0.46
C ARG A 43 -8.94 6.20 0.59
N LEU A 44 -7.90 6.01 1.40
CA LEU A 44 -6.87 7.03 1.65
C LEU A 44 -5.80 7.08 0.54
N TRP A 45 -5.49 5.93 -0.05
CA TRP A 45 -4.37 5.81 -0.98
C TRP A 45 -4.51 6.55 -2.31
N PRO A 46 -5.70 6.65 -2.96
CA PRO A 46 -5.85 7.43 -4.18
C PRO A 46 -5.42 8.91 -4.00
N GLU A 47 -5.81 9.53 -2.88
CA GLU A 47 -5.45 10.90 -2.53
C GLU A 47 -3.94 11.03 -2.32
N VAL A 48 -3.33 10.14 -1.54
CA VAL A 48 -1.88 10.13 -1.27
C VAL A 48 -1.06 9.88 -2.55
N LEU A 49 -1.57 9.07 -3.46
CA LEU A 49 -0.92 8.76 -4.73
C LEU A 49 -1.12 9.85 -5.78
N GLY A 50 -1.92 10.89 -5.50
CA GLY A 50 -2.23 11.97 -6.44
C GLY A 50 -3.06 11.51 -7.63
N ALA A 51 -3.81 10.42 -7.49
CA ALA A 51 -4.83 9.99 -8.45
C ALA A 51 -6.15 10.63 -8.01
N GLY A 52 -6.27 11.94 -8.23
CA GLY A 52 -7.52 12.69 -8.15
C GLY A 52 -8.19 12.74 -9.52
#